data_AF-K9YP43-F1
#
_entry.id   AF-K9YP43-F1
#
_cell.length_a   1.000
_cell.length_b   1.000
_cell.length_c   1.000
_cell.angle_alpha   90.00
_cell.angle_beta   90.00
_cell.angle_gamma   90.00
#
_symmetry.space_group_name_H-M   'P 1'
#
loop_
_entity.id
_entity.type
_entity.pdbx_description
1 polymer ?
#
loop_
_entity_poly.entity_id
_entity_poly.type
_entity_poly.pdbx_seq_one_letter_code
_entity_poly.pdbx_strand_id
1 'polypeptide(L)'
;MEDTLLRALVWTNYKLFLVFCLLFPLGLSVWSLFAKIPSIQRLLLIFWRVASLLAIAIYLFIPVWQLGYLAWFIGHILIVISLWFWVDINDEIQDLPKSPLRLLLTSWRWATSIYGILGAIAFTPFLRCTFSEDAAVEKVCRAWLEAPWHYKSWFHPNATTGFLGFLGMSGLIIYGIYLLYFLVFRLIKQGRIAIEQ
;
A
#
# COMPACT_ATOMS: atom_id res chain seq x y z
N MET A 1 26.12 3.38 -14.53
CA MET A 1 26.14 3.58 -13.07
C MET A 1 24.79 4.08 -12.57
N GLU A 2 24.24 5.14 -13.18
CA GLU A 2 22.92 5.70 -12.82
C GLU A 2 21.75 4.71 -13.00
N ASP A 3 21.73 3.94 -14.09
CA ASP A 3 20.73 2.89 -14.30
C ASP A 3 20.75 1.79 -13.23
N THR A 4 21.93 1.45 -12.73
CA THR A 4 22.12 0.41 -11.71
C THR A 4 21.62 0.90 -10.36
N LEU A 5 21.86 2.16 -10.02
CA LEU A 5 21.35 2.79 -8.81
C LEU A 5 19.83 2.93 -8.85
N LEU A 6 19.27 3.36 -9.98
CA LEU A 6 17.83 3.43 -10.19
C LEU A 6 17.19 2.05 -9.99
N ARG A 7 17.71 1.03 -10.66
CA ARG A 7 17.22 -0.34 -10.53
C ARG A 7 17.32 -0.82 -9.08
N ALA A 8 18.44 -0.59 -8.40
CA ALA A 8 18.62 -0.96 -7.00
C ALA A 8 17.61 -0.25 -6.08
N LEU A 9 17.33 1.03 -6.31
CA LEU A 9 16.34 1.80 -5.55
C LEU A 9 14.93 1.23 -5.73
N VAL A 10 14.53 0.96 -6.97
CA VAL A 10 13.22 0.38 -7.30
C VAL A 10 13.03 -0.99 -6.64
N TRP A 11 14.01 -1.88 -6.80
CA TRP A 11 13.95 -3.21 -6.18
C TRP A 11 13.97 -3.14 -4.66
N THR A 12 14.69 -2.18 -4.08
CA THR A 12 14.66 -1.94 -2.62
C THR A 12 13.27 -1.49 -2.20
N ASN A 13 12.62 -0.59 -2.95
CA ASN A 13 11.26 -0.16 -2.64
C ASN A 13 10.27 -1.34 -2.61
N TYR A 14 10.32 -2.23 -3.61
CA TYR A 14 9.49 -3.45 -3.63
C TYR A 14 9.78 -4.41 -2.46
N LYS A 15 11.05 -4.55 -2.05
CA LYS A 15 11.39 -5.35 -0.86
C LYS A 15 10.84 -4.73 0.42
N LEU A 16 10.96 -3.40 0.56
CA LEU A 16 10.40 -2.68 1.70
C LEU A 16 8.87 -2.75 1.74
N PHE A 17 8.21 -2.66 0.58
CA PHE A 17 6.77 -2.92 0.44
C PHE A 17 6.41 -4.30 1.01
N LEU A 18 7.09 -5.36 0.56
CA LEU A 18 6.81 -6.72 1.05
C LEU A 18 7.01 -6.85 2.56
N VAL A 19 8.08 -6.26 3.09
CA VAL A 19 8.38 -6.33 4.52
C VAL A 19 7.35 -5.54 5.34
N PHE A 20 7.20 -4.24 5.07
CA PHE A 20 6.41 -3.34 5.90
C PHE A 20 4.92 -3.36 5.62
N CYS A 21 4.50 -3.63 4.39
CA CYS A 21 3.08 -3.57 4.01
C CYS A 21 2.43 -4.96 3.92
N LEU A 22 3.20 -6.04 3.93
CA LEU A 22 2.67 -7.40 3.86
C LEU A 22 3.11 -8.24 5.07
N LEU A 23 4.40 -8.52 5.24
CA LEU A 23 4.87 -9.51 6.22
C LEU A 23 4.69 -9.07 7.68
N PHE A 24 5.17 -7.88 8.05
CA PHE A 24 5.00 -7.35 9.41
C PHE A 24 3.54 -7.17 9.83
N PRO A 25 2.66 -6.50 9.05
CA PRO A 25 1.26 -6.34 9.43
C PRO A 25 0.52 -7.68 9.48
N LEU A 26 0.92 -8.68 8.68
CA LEU A 26 0.36 -10.03 8.77
C LEU A 26 0.71 -10.69 10.10
N GLY A 27 1.99 -10.64 10.50
CA GLY A 27 2.43 -11.14 11.80
C GLY A 27 1.71 -10.43 12.97
N LEU A 28 1.60 -9.11 12.90
CA LEU A 28 0.85 -8.32 13.89
C LEU A 28 -0.65 -8.67 13.89
N SER A 29 -1.25 -8.94 12.72
CA SER A 29 -2.66 -9.32 12.61
C SER A 29 -2.90 -10.63 13.35
N VAL A 30 -2.09 -11.66 13.05
CA VAL A 30 -2.16 -12.97 13.70
C VAL A 30 -1.90 -12.85 15.21
N TRP A 31 -0.89 -12.11 15.64
CA TRP A 31 -0.59 -11.94 17.05
C TRP A 31 -1.72 -11.20 17.79
N SER A 32 -2.28 -10.14 17.20
CA SER A 32 -3.40 -9.39 17.79
C SER A 32 -4.68 -10.22 17.91
N LEU A 33 -4.89 -11.21 17.03
CA LEU A 33 -5.98 -12.17 17.12
C LEU A 33 -5.82 -13.07 18.36
N PHE A 34 -4.63 -13.65 18.56
CA PHE A 34 -4.35 -14.46 19.74
C PHE A 34 -4.38 -13.66 21.04
N ALA A 35 -3.87 -12.43 21.02
CA ALA A 35 -3.86 -11.52 22.18
C ALA A 35 -5.24 -10.87 22.45
N LYS A 36 -6.21 -11.03 21.54
CA LYS A 36 -7.58 -10.49 21.62
C LYS A 36 -7.61 -8.97 21.87
N ILE A 37 -6.78 -8.22 21.16
CA ILE A 37 -6.71 -6.75 21.29
C ILE A 37 -7.47 -6.09 20.12
N PRO A 38 -8.73 -5.66 20.33
CA PRO A 38 -9.60 -5.20 19.24
C PRO A 38 -9.11 -3.90 18.58
N SER A 39 -8.48 -3.00 19.34
CA SER A 39 -7.94 -1.73 18.81
C SER A 39 -6.88 -1.97 17.72
N ILE A 40 -5.97 -2.93 17.96
CA ILE A 40 -4.92 -3.32 16.99
C ILE A 40 -5.56 -4.00 15.77
N GLN A 41 -6.53 -4.89 15.99
CA GLN A 41 -7.23 -5.56 14.89
C GLN A 41 -7.95 -4.56 13.98
N ARG A 42 -8.65 -3.57 14.56
CA ARG A 42 -9.32 -2.49 13.81
C ARG A 42 -8.31 -1.70 12.97
N LEU A 43 -7.20 -1.26 13.58
CA LEU A 43 -6.15 -0.54 12.88
C LEU A 43 -5.63 -1.35 11.68
N LEU A 44 -5.30 -2.62 11.90
CA LEU A 44 -4.73 -3.47 10.85
C LEU A 44 -5.75 -3.77 9.76
N LEU A 45 -7.04 -3.93 10.08
CA LEU A 45 -8.09 -4.12 9.08
C LEU A 45 -8.23 -2.88 8.18
N ILE A 46 -8.24 -1.68 8.77
CA ILE A 46 -8.23 -0.42 8.02
C ILE A 46 -6.97 -0.32 7.16
N PHE A 47 -5.81 -0.62 7.74
CA PHE A 47 -4.53 -0.63 7.03
C PHE A 47 -4.55 -1.57 5.83
N TRP A 48 -5.02 -2.81 5.97
CA TRP A 48 -5.11 -3.79 4.87
C TRP A 48 -6.00 -3.29 3.73
N ARG A 49 -7.15 -2.71 4.07
CA ARG A 49 -8.05 -2.12 3.07
C ARG A 49 -7.32 -1.04 2.29
N VAL A 50 -6.62 -0.14 2.96
CA VAL A 50 -5.91 0.97 2.31
C VAL A 50 -4.68 0.49 1.52
N ALA A 51 -3.85 -0.34 2.12
CA ALA A 51 -2.61 -0.89 1.53
C ALA A 51 -2.86 -1.79 0.32
N SER A 52 -4.08 -2.34 0.18
CA SER A 52 -4.47 -3.12 -1.00
C SER A 52 -4.30 -2.35 -2.32
N LEU A 53 -4.32 -1.00 -2.29
CA LEU A 53 -4.06 -0.18 -3.48
C LEU A 53 -2.66 -0.41 -4.08
N LEU A 54 -1.64 -0.64 -3.25
CA LEU A 54 -0.29 -0.97 -3.74
C LEU A 54 -0.27 -2.34 -4.42
N ALA A 55 -1.01 -3.32 -3.91
CA ALA A 55 -1.15 -4.61 -4.57
C ALA A 55 -1.91 -4.49 -5.90
N ILE A 56 -2.99 -3.71 -5.93
CA ILE A 56 -3.72 -3.37 -7.16
C ILE A 56 -2.78 -2.73 -8.19
N ALA A 57 -1.93 -1.79 -7.77
CA ALA A 57 -0.96 -1.14 -8.64
C ALA A 57 0.05 -2.14 -9.26
N ILE A 58 0.49 -3.17 -8.53
CA ILE A 58 1.33 -4.25 -9.11
C ILE A 58 0.60 -4.94 -10.27
N TYR A 59 -0.69 -5.25 -10.13
CA TYR A 59 -1.48 -5.87 -11.20
C TYR A 59 -1.67 -4.94 -12.40
N LEU A 60 -1.81 -3.62 -12.16
CA LEU A 60 -1.88 -2.62 -13.23
C LEU A 60 -0.55 -2.44 -13.96
N PHE A 61 0.59 -2.63 -13.28
CA PHE A 61 1.91 -2.57 -13.93
C PHE A 61 2.19 -3.75 -14.85
N ILE A 62 1.58 -4.92 -14.61
CA ILE A 62 1.79 -6.11 -15.46
C ILE A 62 1.50 -5.85 -16.95
N PRO A 63 0.34 -5.32 -17.35
CA PRO A 63 0.06 -4.92 -18.73
C PRO A 63 0.62 -3.53 -19.10
N VAL A 64 1.42 -2.91 -18.23
CA VAL A 64 2.00 -1.56 -18.41
C VAL A 64 0.93 -0.46 -18.46
N TRP A 65 -0.11 -0.57 -17.63
CA TRP A 65 -1.12 0.48 -17.57
C TRP A 65 -0.67 1.65 -16.69
N GLN A 66 -0.74 2.84 -17.27
CA GLN A 66 -0.30 4.11 -16.68
C GLN A 66 -0.91 4.39 -15.30
N LEU A 67 -2.18 3.99 -15.09
CA LEU A 67 -2.87 4.14 -13.81
C LEU A 67 -2.16 3.43 -12.65
N GLY A 68 -1.32 2.42 -12.93
CA GLY A 68 -0.49 1.77 -11.91
C GLY A 68 0.47 2.76 -11.23
N TYR A 69 1.06 3.71 -11.98
CA TYR A 69 1.98 4.70 -11.42
C TYR A 69 1.27 5.62 -10.43
N LEU A 70 0.08 6.10 -10.82
CA LEU A 70 -0.74 6.94 -9.96
C LEU A 70 -1.22 6.19 -8.71
N ALA A 71 -1.73 4.96 -8.88
CA ALA A 71 -2.17 4.12 -7.77
C ALA A 71 -1.03 3.80 -6.79
N TRP A 72 0.18 3.52 -7.30
CA TRP A 72 1.36 3.26 -6.48
C TRP A 72 1.76 4.49 -5.65
N PHE A 73 1.78 5.67 -6.27
CA PHE A 73 2.08 6.93 -5.58
C PHE A 73 1.04 7.26 -4.51
N ILE A 74 -0.25 7.23 -4.86
CA ILE A 74 -1.34 7.51 -3.93
C ILE A 74 -1.35 6.48 -2.79
N GLY A 75 -1.06 5.21 -3.08
CA GLY A 75 -0.98 4.15 -2.07
C GLY A 75 0.04 4.45 -0.97
N HIS A 76 1.21 5.00 -1.31
CA HIS A 76 2.21 5.40 -0.32
C HIS A 76 1.68 6.48 0.63
N ILE A 77 0.97 7.48 0.10
CA ILE A 77 0.38 8.56 0.89
C ILE A 77 -0.74 8.02 1.78
N LEU A 78 -1.65 7.24 1.21
CA LEU A 78 -2.80 6.71 1.93
C LEU A 78 -2.38 5.76 3.06
N ILE A 79 -1.31 4.98 2.89
CA ILE A 79 -0.76 4.14 3.96
C ILE A 79 -0.40 4.98 5.18
N VAL A 80 0.34 6.08 5.00
CA VAL A 80 0.73 6.96 6.11
C VAL A 80 -0.50 7.53 6.81
N ILE A 81 -1.47 8.01 6.01
CA ILE A 81 -2.73 8.55 6.54
C ILE A 81 -3.46 7.46 7.35
N SER A 82 -3.61 6.25 6.80
CA SER A 82 -4.37 5.16 7.44
C SER A 82 -3.85 4.78 8.83
N LEU A 83 -2.55 4.94 9.07
CA LEU A 83 -1.94 4.59 10.34
C LEU A 83 -2.24 5.58 11.46
N TRP A 84 -2.48 6.86 11.14
CA TRP A 84 -2.57 7.93 12.16
C TRP A 84 -3.89 8.70 12.14
N PHE A 85 -4.71 8.51 11.12
CA PHE A 85 -5.93 9.29 10.89
C PHE A 85 -6.93 9.17 12.05
N TRP A 86 -7.17 7.97 12.56
CA TRP A 86 -8.20 7.64 13.56
C TRP A 86 -7.76 7.96 14.99
N VAL A 87 -8.41 8.92 15.64
CA VAL A 87 -8.03 9.42 16.98
C VAL A 87 -8.38 8.38 18.06
N ASP A 88 -9.58 7.81 18.01
CA ASP A 88 -10.06 6.81 18.95
C ASP A 88 -9.14 5.58 19.02
N ILE A 89 -8.71 5.07 17.85
CA ILE A 89 -7.77 3.94 17.77
C ILE A 89 -6.40 4.32 18.33
N ASN A 90 -5.95 5.57 18.12
CA ASN A 90 -4.67 6.03 18.63
C ASN A 90 -4.67 6.10 20.16
N ASP A 91 -5.73 6.66 20.74
CA ASP A 91 -5.90 6.79 22.19
C ASP A 91 -5.98 5.39 22.83
N GLU A 92 -6.80 4.48 22.27
CA GLU A 92 -6.89 3.09 22.76
C GLU A 92 -5.53 2.36 22.72
N ILE A 93 -4.73 2.55 21.67
CA ILE A 93 -3.39 1.92 21.57
C ILE A 93 -2.40 2.56 22.55
N GLN A 94 -2.52 3.85 22.82
CA GLN A 94 -1.70 4.57 23.79
C GLN A 94 -1.96 4.08 25.22
N ASP A 95 -3.19 3.72 25.53
CA ASP A 95 -3.60 3.26 26.86
C ASP A 95 -3.35 1.77 27.12
N LEU A 96 -2.98 1.00 26.09
CA LEU A 96 -2.62 -0.42 26.25
C LEU A 96 -1.45 -0.60 27.24
N PRO A 97 -1.44 -1.65 28.07
CA PRO A 97 -0.31 -1.93 28.94
C PRO A 97 0.98 -2.13 28.12
N LYS A 98 2.13 -1.79 28.73
CA LYS A 98 3.44 -2.01 28.10
C LYS A 98 3.61 -3.50 27.82
N SER A 99 3.67 -3.85 26.54
CA SER A 99 3.81 -5.23 26.06
C SER A 99 4.70 -5.28 24.82
N PRO A 100 5.35 -6.41 24.53
CA PRO A 100 6.12 -6.58 23.29
C PRO A 100 5.29 -6.29 22.03
N LEU A 101 4.01 -6.67 22.04
CA LEU A 101 3.09 -6.42 20.93
C LEU A 101 2.85 -4.91 20.72
N ARG A 102 2.63 -4.14 21.79
CA ARG A 102 2.48 -2.68 21.71
C ARG A 102 3.76 -2.03 21.16
N LEU A 103 4.92 -2.45 21.64
CA LEU A 103 6.21 -1.94 21.16
C LEU A 103 6.38 -2.23 19.65
N LEU A 104 6.21 -3.49 19.25
CA LEU A 104 6.37 -3.91 17.86
C LEU A 104 5.40 -3.17 16.93
N LEU A 105 4.13 -3.05 17.33
CA LEU A 105 3.13 -2.28 16.59
C LEU A 105 3.56 -0.82 16.41
N THR A 106 4.02 -0.17 17.49
CA THR A 106 4.39 1.25 17.47
C THR A 106 5.63 1.48 16.61
N SER A 107 6.65 0.62 16.75
CA SER A 107 7.85 0.64 15.90
C SER A 107 7.51 0.41 14.43
N TRP A 108 6.64 -0.56 14.13
CA TRP A 108 6.18 -0.84 12.77
C TRP A 108 5.39 0.34 12.17
N ARG A 109 4.50 0.98 12.94
CA ARG A 109 3.74 2.16 12.49
C ARG A 109 4.67 3.28 12.04
N TRP A 110 5.69 3.60 12.84
CA TRP A 110 6.68 4.63 12.51
C TRP A 110 7.55 4.23 11.32
N ALA A 111 8.07 3.01 11.29
CA ALA A 111 8.87 2.52 10.16
C ALA A 111 8.09 2.55 8.84
N THR A 112 6.83 2.13 8.86
CA THR A 112 5.94 2.14 7.69
C THR A 112 5.60 3.56 7.27
N SER A 113 5.47 4.50 8.21
CA SER A 113 5.25 5.92 7.91
C SER A 113 6.46 6.54 7.21
N ILE A 114 7.67 6.27 7.71
CA ILE A 114 8.92 6.71 7.08
C ILE A 114 9.03 6.11 5.67
N TYR A 115 8.77 4.81 5.52
CA TYR A 115 8.74 4.14 4.22
C TYR A 115 7.73 4.79 3.27
N GLY A 116 6.50 5.04 3.72
CA GLY A 116 5.46 5.68 2.89
C GLY A 116 5.88 7.07 2.41
N ILE A 117 6.39 7.91 3.31
CA ILE A 117 6.85 9.27 2.98
C ILE A 117 8.04 9.23 2.02
N LEU A 118 9.09 8.48 2.35
CA LEU A 118 10.29 8.38 1.50
C LEU A 118 9.96 7.75 0.15
N GLY A 119 9.08 6.74 0.13
CA GLY A 119 8.62 6.10 -1.09
C GLY A 119 7.84 7.06 -1.99
N ALA A 120 6.93 7.87 -1.44
CA ALA A 120 6.21 8.88 -2.21
C ALA A 120 7.17 9.95 -2.78
N ILE A 121 8.11 10.45 -1.97
CA ILE A 121 9.13 11.42 -2.41
C ILE A 121 9.98 10.82 -3.54
N ALA A 122 10.52 9.62 -3.32
CA ALA A 122 11.34 8.93 -4.31
C ALA A 122 10.57 8.60 -5.60
N PHE A 123 9.25 8.37 -5.51
CA PHE A 123 8.42 8.05 -6.67
C PHE A 123 7.95 9.29 -7.45
N THR A 124 8.03 10.49 -6.88
CA THR A 124 7.52 11.73 -7.50
C THR A 124 8.03 11.98 -8.93
N PRO A 125 9.32 11.77 -9.27
CA PRO A 125 9.82 11.95 -10.64
C PRO A 125 9.16 11.02 -11.67
N PHE A 126 8.64 9.87 -11.22
CA PHE A 126 8.03 8.85 -12.06
C PHE A 126 6.53 9.06 -12.27
N LEU A 127 5.92 10.08 -11.64
CA LEU A 127 4.52 10.43 -11.90
C LEU A 127 4.28 10.81 -13.36
N ARG A 128 5.30 11.34 -14.06
CA ARG A 128 5.26 11.60 -15.50
C ARG A 128 4.92 10.36 -16.33
N CYS A 129 5.28 9.17 -15.84
CA CYS A 129 4.96 7.90 -16.49
C CYS A 129 3.45 7.62 -16.55
N THR A 130 2.64 8.29 -15.72
CA THR A 130 1.18 8.24 -15.78
C THR A 130 0.62 8.87 -17.05
N PHE A 131 1.36 9.82 -17.64
CA PHE A 131 0.90 10.59 -18.82
C PHE A 131 1.71 10.27 -20.08
N SER A 132 2.63 9.30 -20.00
CA SER A 132 3.50 8.91 -21.11
C SER A 132 2.95 7.65 -21.79
N GLU A 133 2.50 7.77 -23.04
CA GLU A 133 2.02 6.62 -23.84
C GLU A 133 3.12 5.57 -24.08
N ASP A 134 4.38 6.02 -24.06
CA ASP A 134 5.57 5.19 -24.24
C ASP A 134 6.18 4.69 -22.92
N ALA A 135 5.42 4.62 -21.82
CA ALA A 135 5.92 4.21 -20.51
C ALA A 135 6.64 2.83 -20.51
N ALA A 136 6.28 1.94 -21.44
CA ALA A 136 6.96 0.66 -21.63
C ALA A 136 8.37 0.79 -22.24
N VAL A 137 8.59 1.83 -23.05
CA VAL A 137 9.82 2.09 -23.80
C VAL A 137 10.74 3.02 -23.02
N GLU A 138 10.17 3.98 -22.29
CA GLU A 138 10.94 4.92 -21.48
C GLU A 138 11.67 4.18 -20.35
N LYS A 139 13.01 4.17 -20.44
CA LYS A 139 13.89 3.41 -19.54
C LYS A 139 13.61 3.66 -18.05
N VAL A 140 13.29 4.91 -17.71
CA VAL A 140 13.03 5.36 -16.34
C VAL A 140 11.70 4.79 -15.81
N CYS A 141 10.65 4.74 -16.64
CA CYS A 141 9.36 4.16 -16.30
C CYS A 141 9.41 2.63 -16.26
N ARG A 142 10.12 2.02 -17.22
CA ARG A 142 10.29 0.57 -17.35
C ARG A 142 10.94 -0.07 -16.14
N ALA A 143 11.84 0.64 -15.45
CA ALA A 143 12.50 0.12 -14.25
C ALA A 143 11.50 -0.38 -13.19
N TRP A 144 10.34 0.29 -13.07
CA TRP A 144 9.28 -0.08 -12.12
C TRP A 144 8.45 -1.30 -12.54
N LEU A 145 8.53 -1.72 -13.80
CA LEU A 145 7.76 -2.84 -14.36
C LEU A 145 8.46 -4.18 -14.20
N GLU A 146 9.78 -4.19 -13.95
CA GLU A 146 10.55 -5.43 -13.82
C GLU A 146 10.02 -6.34 -12.71
N ALA A 147 9.82 -5.80 -11.50
CA ALA A 147 9.35 -6.58 -10.37
C ALA A 147 7.92 -7.13 -10.58
N PRO A 148 6.93 -6.34 -11.07
CA PRO A 148 5.62 -6.87 -11.49
C PRO A 148 5.69 -7.99 -12.54
N TRP A 149 6.61 -7.89 -13.51
CA TRP A 149 6.80 -8.95 -14.50
C TRP A 149 7.40 -10.22 -13.89
N HIS A 150 8.34 -10.09 -12.96
CA HIS A 150 8.83 -11.24 -12.18
C HIS A 150 7.74 -11.84 -11.28
N TYR A 151 6.93 -11.00 -10.64
CA TYR A 151 5.77 -11.46 -9.87
C TYR A 151 4.81 -12.27 -10.74
N LYS A 152 4.49 -11.77 -11.94
CA LYS A 152 3.70 -12.54 -12.93
C LYS A 152 4.37 -13.88 -13.25
N SER A 153 5.66 -13.92 -13.56
CA SER A 153 6.30 -15.16 -13.99
C SER A 153 6.37 -16.22 -12.88
N TRP A 154 6.48 -15.81 -11.62
CA TRP A 154 6.51 -16.72 -10.47
C TRP A 154 5.13 -17.20 -10.04
N PHE A 155 4.15 -16.30 -9.95
CA PHE A 155 2.84 -16.59 -9.34
C PHE A 155 1.72 -16.80 -10.36
N HIS A 156 1.86 -16.26 -11.58
CA HIS A 156 0.86 -16.33 -12.64
C HIS A 156 1.46 -16.70 -14.01
N PRO A 157 2.25 -17.81 -14.10
CA PRO A 157 2.98 -18.14 -15.32
C PRO A 157 2.05 -18.33 -16.54
N ASN A 158 0.87 -18.92 -16.32
CA ASN A 158 -0.07 -19.26 -17.38
C ASN A 158 -1.14 -18.19 -17.66
N ALA A 159 -1.18 -17.11 -16.87
CA ALA A 159 -2.16 -16.04 -17.08
C ALA A 159 -1.66 -15.04 -18.13
N THR A 160 -2.58 -14.50 -18.93
CA THR A 160 -2.27 -13.42 -19.87
C THR A 160 -2.07 -12.11 -19.10
N THR A 161 -1.21 -11.21 -19.61
CA THR A 161 -1.01 -9.88 -19.02
C THR A 161 -2.32 -9.07 -18.99
N GLY A 162 -3.13 -9.18 -20.04
CA GLY A 162 -4.44 -8.52 -20.13
C GLY A 162 -5.43 -8.98 -19.07
N PHE A 163 -5.49 -10.30 -18.79
CA PHE A 163 -6.37 -10.81 -17.74
C PHE A 163 -5.97 -10.31 -16.34
N LEU A 164 -4.67 -10.30 -16.03
CA LEU A 164 -4.18 -9.78 -14.75
C LEU A 164 -4.41 -8.26 -14.64
N GLY A 165 -4.22 -7.54 -15.74
CA GLY A 165 -4.61 -6.14 -15.84
C GLY A 165 -6.09 -5.92 -15.51
N PHE A 166 -6.98 -6.70 -16.13
CA PHE A 166 -8.42 -6.64 -15.89
C PHE A 166 -8.77 -6.86 -14.41
N LEU A 167 -8.12 -7.80 -13.73
CA LEU A 167 -8.28 -7.99 -12.27
C LEU A 167 -7.82 -6.75 -11.48
N GLY A 168 -6.67 -6.18 -11.86
CA GLY A 168 -6.17 -4.94 -11.28
C GLY A 168 -7.16 -3.78 -11.44
N MET A 169 -7.70 -3.58 -12.64
CA MET A 169 -8.68 -2.52 -12.91
C MET A 169 -10.00 -2.74 -12.17
N SER A 170 -10.49 -3.97 -12.14
CA SER A 170 -11.71 -4.31 -11.38
C SER A 170 -11.51 -4.04 -9.89
N GLY A 171 -10.34 -4.43 -9.34
CA GLY A 171 -9.94 -4.09 -7.98
C GLY A 171 -9.87 -2.58 -7.75
N LEU A 172 -9.31 -1.82 -8.68
CA LEU A 172 -9.21 -0.36 -8.60
C LEU A 172 -10.60 0.32 -8.59
N ILE A 173 -11.52 -0.14 -9.45
CA ILE A 173 -12.90 0.39 -9.50
C ILE A 173 -13.61 0.13 -8.18
N ILE A 174 -13.55 -1.10 -7.67
CA ILE A 174 -14.15 -1.47 -6.38
C ILE A 174 -13.56 -0.62 -5.25
N TYR A 175 -12.22 -0.52 -5.20
CA TYR A 175 -11.52 0.31 -4.24
C TYR A 175 -11.97 1.77 -4.31
N GLY A 176 -12.07 2.33 -5.51
CA GLY A 176 -12.51 3.70 -5.76
C GLY A 176 -13.94 3.96 -5.27
N ILE A 177 -14.86 3.04 -5.51
CA ILE A 177 -16.25 3.14 -5.01
C ILE A 177 -16.28 3.17 -3.48
N TYR A 178 -15.57 2.25 -2.82
CA TYR A 178 -15.52 2.22 -1.35
C TYR A 178 -14.81 3.44 -0.76
N LEU A 179 -13.72 3.90 -1.37
CA LEU A 179 -13.02 5.10 -0.94
C LEU A 179 -13.91 6.34 -1.09
N LEU A 180 -14.60 6.48 -2.24
CA LEU A 180 -15.51 7.60 -2.48
C LEU A 180 -16.68 7.58 -1.49
N TYR A 181 -17.28 6.41 -1.28
CA TYR A 181 -18.34 6.25 -0.27
C TYR A 181 -17.85 6.65 1.12
N PHE A 182 -16.64 6.21 1.50
CA PHE A 182 -16.02 6.59 2.76
C PHE A 182 -15.84 8.11 2.87
N LEU A 183 -15.24 8.76 1.88
CA LEU A 183 -14.95 10.19 1.89
C LEU A 183 -16.21 11.06 1.92
N VAL A 184 -17.25 10.67 1.16
CA VAL A 184 -18.48 11.48 1.02
C VAL A 184 -19.47 11.24 2.16
N PHE A 185 -19.59 10.00 2.65
CA PHE A 185 -20.63 9.67 3.62
C PHE A 185 -20.09 9.41 5.02
N ARG A 186 -19.07 8.54 5.16
CA ARG A 186 -18.58 8.15 6.50
C ARG A 186 -17.73 9.24 7.13
N LEU A 187 -16.78 9.79 6.39
CA LEU A 187 -15.84 10.79 6.90
C LEU A 187 -16.56 12.05 7.38
N ILE A 188 -17.58 12.51 6.66
CA ILE A 188 -18.38 13.69 7.05
C ILE A 188 -19.18 13.43 8.33
N LYS A 189 -19.73 12.22 8.49
CA LYS A 189 -20.58 11.86 9.65
C LYS A 189 -19.77 11.49 10.90
N GLN A 190 -18.71 10.71 10.73
CA GLN A 190 -17.94 10.09 11.81
C GLN A 190 -16.66 10.88 12.14
N GLY A 191 -16.24 11.80 11.25
CA GLY A 191 -15.00 12.54 11.40
C GLY A 191 -13.80 11.60 11.50
N ARG A 192 -13.07 11.71 12.62
CA ARG A 192 -11.86 10.93 12.90
C ARG A 192 -12.07 9.79 13.91
N ILE A 193 -13.31 9.32 14.09
CA ILE A 193 -13.68 8.23 15.00
C ILE A 193 -14.06 6.99 14.18
N ALA A 194 -13.37 5.86 14.40
CA ALA A 194 -13.58 4.64 13.62
C ALA A 194 -14.82 3.85 14.08
N ILE A 195 -15.28 4.07 15.31
CA ILE A 195 -16.43 3.40 15.93
C ILE A 195 -17.74 4.10 15.50
N GLU A 196 -18.72 3.32 15.03
CA GLU A 196 -20.12 3.76 15.01
C GLU A 196 -20.64 3.75 16.44
N GLN A 197 -20.95 4.94 16.98
CA GLN A 197 -21.71 5.07 18.22
C GLN A 197 -23.17 4.69 18.01
#